data_AF-A0A7X3KHA5-F1
#
_entry.id   AF-A0A7X3KHA5-F1
#
_cell.length_a   1.000
_cell.length_b   1.000
_cell.length_c   1.000
_cell.angle_alpha   90.00
_cell.angle_beta   90.00
_cell.angle_gamma   90.00
#
_symmetry.space_group_name_H-M   'P 1'
#
loop_
_entity.id
_entity.type
_entity.pdbx_description
1 polymer ?
#
loop_
_entity_poly.entity_id
_entity_poly.type
_entity_poly.pdbx_seq_one_letter_code
_entity_poly.pdbx_strand_id
1 'polypeptide(L)'
;METNDQVSFEEAMDKLETIVSRLENGDVPLETAIELFQEGMRLSQLCGSKLELVERKIELLIETEQGVERKPFAPVNEDRGE
;
A
#
# COMPACT_ATOMS: atom_id res chain seq x y z
N MET A 1 -22.06 -0.61 18.33
CA MET A 1 -21.00 0.40 18.09
C MET A 1 -19.81 -0.37 17.57
N GLU A 2 -19.66 -0.42 16.25
CA GLU A 2 -18.54 -1.10 15.61
C GLU A 2 -17.30 -0.22 15.79
N THR A 3 -16.30 -0.76 16.49
CA THR A 3 -15.04 -0.10 16.82
C THR A 3 -14.23 0.13 15.56
N ASN A 4 -14.26 1.38 15.08
CA ASN A 4 -13.59 1.87 13.88
C ASN A 4 -12.07 2.08 14.11
N ASP A 5 -11.37 1.03 14.57
CA ASP A 5 -9.94 1.08 14.95
C ASP A 5 -8.98 0.71 13.82
N GLN A 6 -9.45 0.63 12.57
CA GLN A 6 -8.59 0.40 11.41
C GLN A 6 -8.77 1.50 10.37
N VAL A 7 -7.76 2.37 10.25
CA VAL A 7 -7.65 3.33 9.14
C VAL A 7 -7.81 2.56 7.82
N SER A 8 -8.71 3.01 6.95
CA SER A 8 -8.90 2.44 5.61
C SER A 8 -7.68 2.65 4.72
N PHE A 9 -7.64 2.01 3.54
CA PHE A 9 -6.54 2.23 2.60
C PHE A 9 -6.55 3.68 2.09
N GLU A 10 -7.74 4.15 1.73
CA GLU A 10 -8.01 5.49 1.22
C GLU A 10 -7.62 6.56 2.24
N GLU A 11 -8.06 6.43 3.50
CA GLU A 11 -7.68 7.38 4.55
C GLU A 11 -6.17 7.36 4.86
N ALA A 12 -5.52 6.20 4.75
CA ALA A 12 -4.07 6.10 4.94
C ALA A 12 -3.32 6.79 3.80
N MET A 13 -3.82 6.64 2.57
CA MET A 13 -3.25 7.28 1.38
C MET A 13 -3.41 8.80 1.42
N ASP A 14 -4.62 9.30 1.71
CA ASP A 14 -4.88 10.75 1.83
C ASP A 14 -3.96 11.42 2.87
N LYS A 15 -3.75 10.75 4.01
CA LYS A 15 -2.83 11.22 5.04
C LYS A 15 -1.38 11.20 4.56
N LEU A 16 -0.97 10.15 3.86
CA LEU A 16 0.38 10.04 3.31
C LEU A 16 0.66 11.14 2.28
N GLU A 17 -0.28 11.41 1.37
CA GLU A 17 -0.18 12.49 0.38
C GLU A 17 -0.06 13.86 1.06
N THR A 18 -0.85 14.09 2.12
CA THR A 18 -0.78 15.32 2.91
C THR A 18 0.59 15.49 3.57
N ILE A 19 1.16 14.41 4.12
CA ILE A 19 2.50 14.42 4.72
C ILE A 19 3.57 14.73 3.68
N VAL A 20 3.52 14.06 2.52
CA VAL A 20 4.46 14.29 1.41
C VAL A 20 4.39 15.74 0.97
N SER A 21 3.19 16.27 0.71
CA SER A 21 3.01 17.67 0.32
C SER A 21 3.60 18.64 1.35
N ARG A 22 3.41 18.38 2.66
CA ARG A 22 4.01 19.20 3.72
C ARG A 22 5.53 19.16 3.72
N LEU A 23 6.12 17.98 3.54
CA LEU A 23 7.57 17.81 3.48
C LEU A 23 8.18 18.48 2.23
N GLU A 24 7.49 18.40 1.09
CA GLU A 24 7.92 19.03 -0.17
C GLU A 24 7.86 20.56 -0.15
N ASN A 25 6.92 21.14 0.60
CA ASN A 25 6.80 22.59 0.75
C ASN A 25 8.02 23.22 1.47
N GLY A 26 8.82 22.43 2.20
CA GLY A 26 10.10 22.86 2.76
C GLY A 26 10.06 23.86 3.92
N ASP A 27 8.88 24.41 4.26
CA ASP A 27 8.67 25.35 5.37
C ASP A 27 8.27 24.64 6.68
N VAL A 28 8.90 23.49 6.94
CA VAL A 28 8.62 22.66 8.11
C VAL A 28 9.87 22.60 9.00
N PRO A 29 9.76 22.93 10.30
CA PRO A 29 10.88 22.78 11.24
C PRO A 29 11.44 21.36 11.23
N LEU A 30 12.76 21.20 11.39
CA LEU A 30 13.42 19.90 11.29
C LEU A 30 12.81 18.82 12.20
N GLU A 31 12.49 19.18 13.44
CA GLU A 31 11.87 18.26 14.41
C GLU A 31 10.51 17.74 13.89
N THR A 32 9.66 18.64 13.40
CA THR A 32 8.38 18.29 12.78
C THR A 32 8.56 17.48 11.49
N ALA A 33 9.59 17.79 10.69
CA ALA A 33 9.88 17.04 9.47
C ALA A 33 10.25 15.57 9.78
N ILE A 34 10.98 15.33 10.87
CA ILE A 34 11.32 13.97 11.34
C ILE A 34 10.06 13.21 11.77
N GLU A 35 9.16 13.86 12.53
CA GLU A 35 7.89 13.26 12.94
C GLU A 35 7.00 12.91 11.73
N LEU A 36 6.86 13.85 10.79
CA LEU A 36 6.11 13.66 9.56
C LEU A 36 6.69 12.51 8.72
N PHE A 37 8.02 12.43 8.62
CA PHE A 37 8.68 11.34 7.90
C PHE A 37 8.41 9.97 8.54
N GLN A 38 8.51 9.87 9.87
CA GLN A 38 8.22 8.63 10.60
C GLN A 38 6.77 8.18 10.40
N GLU A 39 5.82 9.11 10.49
CA GLU A 39 4.41 8.81 10.24
C GLU A 39 4.16 8.42 8.78
N GLY A 40 4.80 9.11 7.83
CA GLY A 40 4.74 8.76 6.40
C GLY A 40 5.25 7.34 6.13
N MET A 41 6.36 6.93 6.75
CA MET A 41 6.85 5.55 6.63
C MET A 41 5.84 4.53 7.19
N ARG A 42 5.23 4.84 8.34
CA ARG A 42 4.23 3.94 8.96
C ARG A 42 2.99 3.79 8.08
N LEU A 43 2.50 4.89 7.50
CA LEU A 43 1.36 4.87 6.58
C LEU A 43 1.70 4.13 5.27
N SER A 44 2.89 4.34 4.72
CA SER A 44 3.36 3.61 3.52
C SER A 44 3.39 2.09 3.75
N GLN A 45 3.94 1.66 4.89
CA GLN A 45 3.93 0.24 5.28
C GLN A 45 2.50 -0.29 5.42
N LEU A 46 1.60 0.47 6.06
CA LEU A 46 0.20 0.08 6.23
C LEU A 46 -0.50 -0.10 4.87
N CYS A 47 -0.31 0.82 3.94
CA CYS A 47 -0.84 0.73 2.57
C CYS A 47 -0.32 -0.53 1.86
N GLY A 48 0.99 -0.77 1.93
CA GLY A 48 1.63 -1.97 1.36
C GLY A 48 1.05 -3.27 1.91
N SER A 49 0.91 -3.39 3.24
CA SER A 49 0.34 -4.58 3.87
C SER A 49 -1.14 -4.81 3.52
N LYS A 50 -1.91 -3.74 3.33
CA LYS A 50 -3.31 -3.85 2.88
C LYS A 50 -3.39 -4.36 1.44
N LEU A 51 -2.53 -3.85 0.55
CA LEU A 51 -2.45 -4.32 -0.83
C LEU A 51 -2.02 -5.79 -0.88
N GLU A 52 -0.99 -6.18 -0.14
CA GLU A 52 -0.53 -7.57 -0.07
C GLU A 52 -1.65 -8.53 0.42
N LEU A 53 -2.45 -8.09 1.39
CA LEU A 53 -3.60 -8.86 1.86
C LEU A 53 -4.68 -9.03 0.77
N VAL A 54 -4.89 -8.00 -0.05
CA VAL A 54 -5.81 -8.07 -1.18
C VAL A 54 -5.25 -8.99 -2.27
N GLU A 55 -3.96 -8.86 -2.62
CA GLU A 55 -3.28 -9.72 -3.59
C GLU A 55 -3.39 -11.20 -3.19
N ARG A 56 -3.11 -11.54 -1.93
CA ARG A 56 -3.26 -12.91 -1.41
C ARG A 56 -4.67 -13.46 -1.49
N LYS A 57 -5.70 -12.59 -1.42
CA LYS A 57 -7.11 -12.99 -1.51
C LYS A 57 -7.61 -13.11 -2.94
N ILE A 58 -6.94 -12.47 -3.90
CA ILE A 58 -7.32 -12.57 -5.30
C ILE A 58 -6.77 -13.90 -5.85
N GLU A 59 -7.69 -14.81 -6.14
CA GLU A 59 -7.41 -16.00 -6.95
C GLU A 59 -7.65 -15.64 -8.43
N LEU A 60 -6.65 -15.82 -9.27
CA LEU A 60 -6.79 -15.76 -10.72
C LEU A 60 -7.32 -17.10 -11.23
N LEU A 61 -8.37 -17.06 -12.05
CA LEU A 61 -8.77 -18.19 -12.89
C LEU A 61 -7.90 -18.17 -14.15
N ILE A 62 -6.99 -19.13 -14.26
CA ILE A 62 -6.11 -19.31 -15.42
C ILE A 62 -6.66 -20.45 -16.24
N GLU A 63 -7.01 -20.17 -17.50
CA GLU A 63 -7.39 -21.21 -18.45
C GLU A 63 -6.11 -21.88 -18.99
N THR A 64 -6.03 -23.20 -18.82
CA THR A 64 -4.91 -24.05 -19.27
C THR A 64 -5.44 -25.08 -20.27
N GLU A 65 -4.55 -25.77 -20.99
CA GLU A 65 -4.92 -26.88 -21.89
C GLU A 65 -5.67 -28.02 -21.16
N GLN A 66 -5.59 -28.07 -19.83
CA GLN A 66 -6.22 -29.08 -18.97
C GLN A 66 -7.51 -28.57 -18.28
N GLY A 67 -7.94 -27.34 -18.57
CA GLY A 67 -9.10 -26.68 -17.95
C GLY A 67 -8.72 -25.44 -17.13
N VAL A 68 -9.64 -24.95 -16.30
CA VAL A 68 -9.44 -23.74 -15.48
C VAL A 68 -8.74 -24.09 -14.16
N GLU A 69 -7.55 -23.53 -13.95
CA GLU A 69 -6.76 -23.64 -12.72
C GLU A 69 -6.86 -22.34 -11.90
N ARG A 70 -6.90 -22.44 -10.56
CA ARG A 70 -6.86 -21.27 -9.67
C ARG A 70 -5.43 -21.04 -9.20
N LYS A 71 -4.86 -19.86 -9.43
CA LYS A 71 -3.55 -19.47 -8.89
C LYS A 71 -3.66 -18.18 -8.08
N PRO A 72 -2.83 -18.01 -7.03
CA PRO A 72 -2.71 -16.71 -6.35
C PRO A 72 -2.34 -15.61 -7.33
N PHE A 73 -2.90 -14.41 -7.15
CA PHE A 73 -2.50 -13.23 -7.89
C PHE A 73 -1.06 -12.86 -7.51
N ALA A 74 -0.11 -13.11 -8.41
CA ALA A 74 1.26 -12.61 -8.30
C ALA A 74 1.37 -11.34 -9.15
N PRO A 75 1.85 -10.21 -8.60
CA PRO A 75 2.09 -9.01 -9.40
C PRO A 75 3.14 -9.33 -10.48
N VAL A 76 2.89 -8.91 -11.71
CA VAL A 76 3.79 -9.06 -12.86
C VAL A 76 5.00 -8.14 -12.67
N ASN A 77 5.92 -8.52 -11.80
CA ASN A 77 7.22 -7.90 -11.61
C ASN A 77 8.31 -8.99 -11.59
N GLU A 78 8.32 -9.87 -12.60
CA GLU A 78 9.43 -10.77 -12.92
C GLU A 78 9.71 -10.84 -14.43
N ASP A 79 9.42 -9.77 -15.19
CA ASP A 79 9.81 -9.69 -16.59
C ASP A 79 10.31 -8.29 -16.96
N ARG A 80 11.50 -7.93 -16.45
CA ARG A 80 12.44 -7.07 -17.17
C ARG A 80 13.83 -7.08 -16.56
N GLY A 81 14.75 -7.79 -17.22
CA GLY A 81 16.18 -7.53 -17.13
C GLY A 81 17.05 -8.80 -17.08
N GLU A 82 17.12 -9.53 -18.19
CA GLU A 82 18.46 -9.94 -18.68
C GLU A 82 19.25 -8.70 -19.08
#